data_AF-A0A957QWE0-F1
#
_entry.id   AF-A0A957QWE0-F1
#
_cell.length_a   1.000
_cell.length_b   1.000
_cell.length_c   1.000
_cell.angle_alpha   90.00
_cell.angle_beta   90.00
_cell.angle_gamma   90.00
#
_symmetry.space_group_name_H-M   'P 1'
#
loop_
_entity.id
_entity.type
_entity.pdbx_description
1 polymer ?
#
loop_
_entity_poly.entity_id
_entity_poly.type
_entity_poly.pdbx_seq_one_letter_code
_entity_poly.pdbx_strand_id
1 'polypeptide(L)'
;MAKPTHQDEILYCARCGISFVWSREEQELHDAAQPLHCPACRRLLPESGRERGLVKWYDRKKHYGFIVRAGQPDIYVHRTSFDSRRLPRPGDLVEFGVEESNRGPVAKAVVVIEPAAATGAA
;
A
#
# COMPACT_ATOMS: atom_id res chain seq x y z
N MET A 1 -30.26 -33.12 14.13
CA MET A 1 -29.88 -31.69 14.25
C MET A 1 -28.64 -31.46 13.40
N ALA A 2 -28.69 -30.60 12.37
CA ALA A 2 -27.50 -30.25 11.58
C ALA A 2 -26.59 -29.33 12.41
N LYS A 3 -25.30 -29.66 12.55
CA LYS A 3 -24.31 -28.77 13.17
C LYS A 3 -24.16 -27.53 12.29
N PRO A 4 -24.11 -26.31 12.85
CA PRO A 4 -23.86 -25.10 12.06
C PRO A 4 -22.51 -25.24 11.35
N THR A 5 -22.50 -25.02 10.04
CA THR A 5 -21.38 -25.27 9.13
C THR A 5 -20.20 -24.30 9.34
N HIS A 6 -20.42 -23.18 10.02
CA HIS A 6 -19.44 -22.13 10.29
C HIS A 6 -19.43 -21.76 11.79
N GLN A 7 -18.26 -21.68 12.41
CA GLN A 7 -18.06 -21.26 13.81
C GLN A 7 -17.08 -20.09 13.84
N ASP A 8 -17.19 -19.22 14.84
CA ASP A 8 -16.23 -18.14 15.04
C ASP A 8 -14.82 -18.71 15.15
N GLU A 9 -13.94 -18.30 14.24
CA GLU A 9 -12.57 -18.80 14.16
C GLU A 9 -11.59 -17.72 14.60
N ILE A 10 -10.57 -18.10 15.37
CA ILE A 10 -9.48 -17.20 15.75
C ILE A 10 -8.38 -17.33 14.72
N LEU A 11 -8.13 -16.24 13.98
CA LEU A 11 -7.08 -16.15 12.98
C LEU A 11 -5.91 -15.30 13.48
N TYR A 12 -4.75 -15.46 12.88
CA TYR A 12 -3.56 -14.68 13.21
C TYR A 12 -3.21 -13.74 12.05
N CYS A 13 -3.00 -12.46 12.36
CA CYS A 13 -2.60 -11.47 11.37
C CYS A 13 -1.21 -11.76 10.81
N ALA A 14 -1.07 -11.95 9.50
CA ALA A 14 0.21 -12.19 8.82
C ALA A 14 1.20 -11.03 8.94
N ARG A 15 0.72 -9.82 9.29
CA ARG A 15 1.56 -8.62 9.46
C ARG A 15 2.04 -8.39 10.89
N CYS A 16 1.16 -8.49 11.88
CA CYS A 16 1.49 -8.13 13.27
C CYS A 16 1.39 -9.30 14.27
N GLY A 17 0.96 -10.47 13.83
CA GLY A 17 0.81 -11.67 14.68
C GLY A 17 -0.39 -11.63 15.65
N ILE A 18 -1.13 -10.52 15.72
CA ILE A 18 -2.29 -10.39 16.62
C ILE A 18 -3.39 -11.34 16.17
N SER A 19 -3.94 -12.07 17.15
CA SER A 19 -5.13 -12.90 16.97
C SER A 19 -6.40 -12.05 16.83
N PHE A 20 -7.29 -12.40 15.91
CA PHE A 20 -8.58 -11.72 15.74
C PHE A 20 -9.68 -12.72 15.37
N VAL A 21 -10.93 -12.36 15.65
CA VAL A 21 -12.10 -13.20 15.38
C VAL A 21 -12.55 -13.00 13.93
N TRP A 22 -12.73 -14.09 13.19
CA TRP A 22 -13.43 -14.15 11.92
C TRP A 22 -14.83 -14.71 12.20
N SER A 23 -15.84 -13.84 12.25
CA SER A 23 -17.16 -14.20 12.76
C SER A 23 -17.92 -15.10 11.78
N ARG A 24 -18.86 -15.90 12.29
CA ARG A 24 -19.76 -16.70 11.45
C ARG A 24 -20.47 -15.87 10.37
N GLU A 25 -20.91 -14.66 10.71
CA GLU A 25 -21.60 -13.75 9.78
C GLU A 25 -20.69 -13.35 8.60
N GLU A 26 -19.40 -13.15 8.85
CA GLU A 26 -18.40 -12.86 7.82
C GLU A 26 -18.08 -14.10 6.96
N GLN A 27 -18.14 -15.30 7.54
CA GLN A 27 -17.95 -16.58 6.83
C GLN A 27 -19.15 -16.93 5.94
N GLU A 28 -20.37 -16.61 6.39
CA GLU A 28 -21.63 -16.89 5.68
C GLU A 28 -21.92 -15.91 4.53
N LEU A 29 -21.18 -14.81 4.41
CA LEU A 29 -21.11 -13.99 3.19
C LEU A 29 -20.27 -14.75 2.14
N HIS A 30 -20.89 -15.79 1.57
CA HIS A 30 -20.35 -16.74 0.60
C HIS A 30 -19.35 -16.10 -0.39
N ASP A 31 -18.11 -16.64 -0.41
CA ASP A 31 -16.91 -16.24 -1.17
C ASP A 31 -15.95 -15.21 -0.51
N ALA A 32 -16.19 -14.84 0.75
CA ALA A 32 -15.20 -14.07 1.51
C ALA A 32 -13.95 -14.92 1.83
N ALA A 33 -12.89 -14.75 1.03
CA ALA A 33 -11.58 -15.33 1.32
C ALA A 33 -11.15 -15.00 2.76
N GLN A 34 -10.62 -16.00 3.46
CA GLN A 34 -10.14 -15.87 4.83
C GLN A 34 -9.21 -14.65 4.95
N PRO A 35 -9.52 -13.70 5.85
CA PRO A 35 -8.74 -12.49 5.93
C PRO A 35 -7.34 -12.76 6.48
N LEU A 36 -6.32 -12.31 5.76
CA LEU A 36 -4.91 -12.48 6.16
C LEU A 36 -4.46 -11.46 7.23
N HIS A 37 -5.26 -10.43 7.50
CA HIS A 37 -4.89 -9.32 8.39
C HIS A 37 -6.01 -9.00 9.40
N CYS A 38 -5.65 -8.56 10.60
CA CYS A 38 -6.62 -8.11 11.60
C CYS A 38 -7.29 -6.77 11.22
N PRO A 39 -8.42 -6.38 11.84
CA PRO A 39 -9.14 -5.14 11.50
C PRO A 39 -8.28 -3.87 11.60
N ALA A 40 -7.37 -3.80 12.57
CA ALA A 40 -6.44 -2.67 12.71
C ALA A 40 -5.44 -2.62 11.54
N CYS A 41 -4.81 -3.76 11.21
CA CYS A 41 -3.89 -3.81 10.08
C CYS A 41 -4.59 -3.56 8.74
N ARG A 42 -5.81 -4.07 8.51
CA ARG A 42 -6.59 -3.77 7.30
C ARG A 42 -6.86 -2.27 7.15
N ARG A 43 -7.14 -1.56 8.24
CA ARG A 43 -7.35 -0.10 8.23
C ARG A 43 -6.06 0.70 7.96
N LEU A 44 -4.91 0.14 8.32
CA LEU A 44 -3.61 0.83 8.25
C LEU A 44 -2.76 0.42 7.04
N LEU A 45 -3.13 -0.68 6.37
CA LEU A 45 -2.47 -1.14 5.16
C LEU A 45 -2.94 -0.29 3.97
N PRO A 46 -2.04 0.07 3.04
CA PRO A 46 -2.45 0.51 1.71
C PRO A 46 -3.35 -0.56 1.07
N GLU A 47 -4.20 -0.17 0.12
CA GLU A 47 -5.07 -1.14 -0.58
C GLU A 47 -4.25 -2.31 -1.13
N SER A 48 -4.84 -3.51 -1.17
CA SER A 48 -4.19 -4.73 -1.64
C SER A 48 -3.46 -4.49 -2.97
N GLY A 49 -2.14 -4.68 -2.99
CA GLY A 49 -1.30 -4.48 -4.18
C GLY A 49 -0.66 -3.08 -4.30
N ARG A 50 -0.83 -2.20 -3.31
CA ARG A 50 -0.15 -0.90 -3.23
C ARG A 50 0.93 -0.89 -2.15
N GLU A 51 2.00 -0.16 -2.39
CA GLU A 51 3.12 0.09 -1.50
C GLU A 51 3.21 1.57 -1.14
N ARG A 52 3.91 1.89 -0.05
CA ARG A 52 4.22 3.26 0.35
C ARG A 52 5.72 3.52 0.32
N GLY A 53 6.09 4.74 -0.01
CA GLY A 53 7.48 5.15 -0.07
C GLY A 53 7.65 6.66 -0.09
N LEU A 54 8.89 7.10 0.06
CA LEU A 54 9.26 8.52 0.02
C LEU A 54 9.88 8.86 -1.33
N VAL A 55 9.45 9.96 -1.92
CA VAL A 55 10.09 10.44 -3.16
C VAL A 55 11.53 10.84 -2.85
N LYS A 56 12.49 10.09 -3.39
CA LYS A 56 13.92 10.36 -3.22
C LYS A 56 14.30 11.65 -3.93
N TRP A 57 13.92 11.73 -5.20
CA TRP A 57 14.13 12.87 -6.07
C TRP A 57 13.23 12.75 -7.31
N TYR A 58 12.96 13.89 -7.93
CA TYR A 58 12.19 13.95 -9.17
C TYR A 58 12.69 15.08 -10.06
N ASP A 59 13.04 14.77 -11.31
CA ASP A 59 13.42 15.74 -12.31
C ASP A 59 12.16 16.23 -13.04
N ARG A 60 11.79 17.49 -12.79
CA ARG A 60 10.59 18.11 -13.37
C ARG A 60 10.71 18.37 -14.87
N LYS A 61 11.93 18.50 -15.41
CA LYS A 61 12.20 18.72 -16.83
C LYS A 61 12.18 17.41 -17.59
N LYS A 62 12.78 16.36 -17.01
CA LYS A 62 12.84 15.03 -17.63
C LYS A 62 11.63 14.14 -17.30
N HIS A 63 10.76 14.56 -16.40
CA HIS A 63 9.51 13.89 -16.04
C HIS A 63 9.65 12.51 -15.39
N TYR A 64 10.77 12.23 -14.74
CA TYR A 64 11.00 10.98 -14.01
C TYR A 64 11.72 11.19 -12.67
N GLY A 65 11.69 10.16 -11.83
CA GLY A 65 12.37 10.15 -10.54
C GLY A 65 12.40 8.75 -9.92
N PHE A 66 12.69 8.71 -8.63
CA PHE A 66 12.75 7.47 -7.85
C PHE A 66 12.08 7.63 -6.49
N ILE A 67 11.48 6.54 -6.03
CA ILE A 67 10.83 6.43 -4.72
C ILE A 67 11.58 5.39 -3.88
N VAL A 68 11.91 5.75 -2.65
CA VAL A 68 12.53 4.85 -1.66
C VAL A 68 11.45 4.01 -1.00
N ARG A 69 11.70 2.70 -0.88
CA ARG A 69 10.81 1.73 -0.27
C ARG A 69 11.43 1.15 1.00
N ALA A 70 10.59 0.73 1.94
CA ALA A 70 11.06 0.13 3.18
C ALA A 70 11.63 -1.27 2.92
N GLY A 71 12.95 -1.44 3.08
CA GLY A 71 13.62 -2.74 2.95
C GLY A 71 13.70 -3.30 1.52
N GLN A 72 13.43 -2.47 0.50
CA GLN A 72 13.45 -2.86 -0.91
C GLN A 72 14.24 -1.85 -1.75
N PRO A 73 14.70 -2.22 -2.96
CA PRO A 73 15.36 -1.29 -3.87
C PRO A 73 14.47 -0.11 -4.27
N ASP A 74 15.09 1.03 -4.57
CA ASP A 74 14.41 2.20 -5.12
C ASP A 74 13.62 1.83 -6.38
N ILE A 75 12.42 2.38 -6.51
CA ILE A 75 11.54 2.12 -7.65
C ILE A 75 11.45 3.32 -8.58
N TYR A 76 11.48 3.07 -9.88
CA TYR A 76 11.37 4.10 -10.91
C TYR A 76 9.95 4.66 -10.98
N VAL A 77 9.82 5.98 -11.16
CA VAL A 77 8.52 6.63 -11.36
C VAL A 77 8.57 7.61 -12.53
N HIS A 78 7.53 7.59 -13.37
CA HIS A 78 7.36 8.51 -14.49
C HIS A 78 6.18 9.46 -14.25
N ARG A 79 6.15 10.60 -14.94
CA ARG A 79 5.05 11.58 -14.85
C ARG A 79 3.67 10.98 -15.10
N THR A 80 3.58 10.03 -16.02
CA THR A 80 2.32 9.35 -16.39
C THR A 80 1.77 8.49 -15.26
N SER A 81 2.58 8.17 -14.25
CA SER A 81 2.13 7.42 -13.09
C SER A 81 1.37 8.30 -12.08
N PHE A 82 1.40 9.63 -12.19
CA PHE A 82 0.70 10.54 -11.28
C PHE A 82 -0.58 11.07 -11.92
N ASP A 83 -1.72 10.86 -11.26
CA ASP A 83 -3.02 11.35 -11.74
C ASP A 83 -3.19 12.87 -11.54
N SER A 84 -2.51 13.43 -10.55
CA SER A 84 -2.60 14.86 -10.27
C SER A 84 -1.73 15.70 -11.21
N ARG A 85 -2.10 16.97 -11.41
CA ARG A 85 -1.23 17.96 -12.05
C ARG A 85 -0.04 18.38 -11.17
N ARG A 86 -0.09 18.06 -9.88
CA ARG A 86 0.97 18.36 -8.92
C ARG A 86 2.14 17.41 -9.15
N LEU A 87 3.31 17.97 -9.40
CA LEU A 87 4.54 17.19 -9.46
C LEU A 87 5.03 16.86 -8.04
N PRO A 88 5.57 15.65 -7.81
CA PRO A 88 6.10 15.28 -6.51
C PRO A 88 7.34 16.11 -6.17
N ARG A 89 7.59 16.27 -4.87
CA ARG A 89 8.81 16.86 -4.33
C ARG A 89 9.61 15.80 -3.57
N PRO A 90 10.93 15.95 -3.46
CA PRO A 90 11.73 15.14 -2.53
C PRO A 90 11.12 15.16 -1.13
N GLY A 91 10.98 14.00 -0.51
CA GLY A 91 10.39 13.81 0.81
C GLY A 91 8.86 13.68 0.85
N ASP A 92 8.15 13.83 -0.28
CA ASP A 92 6.70 13.54 -0.30
C ASP A 92 6.47 12.04 -0.02
N LEU A 93 5.56 11.72 0.89
CA LEU A 93 5.08 10.36 1.12
C LEU A 93 4.03 10.02 0.06
N VAL A 94 4.28 8.94 -0.67
CA VAL A 94 3.45 8.50 -1.78
C VAL A 94 3.03 7.05 -1.59
N GLU A 95 1.84 6.74 -2.09
CA GLU A 95 1.31 5.40 -2.20
C GLU A 95 1.15 5.05 -3.69
N PHE A 96 1.58 3.85 -4.10
CA PHE A 96 1.65 3.46 -5.51
C PHE A 96 1.55 1.95 -5.69
N GLY A 97 1.10 1.50 -6.85
CA GLY A 97 1.20 0.09 -7.25
C GLY A 97 2.58 -0.21 -7.85
N VAL A 98 3.01 -1.47 -7.74
CA VAL A 98 4.25 -1.97 -8.38
C VAL A 98 3.88 -2.82 -9.60
N GLU A 99 4.44 -2.47 -10.75
CA GLU A 99 4.29 -3.23 -12.00
C GLU A 99 5.68 -3.64 -12.50
N GLU A 100 5.81 -4.85 -13.03
CA GLU A 100 7.07 -5.29 -13.66
C GLU A 100 7.15 -4.77 -15.10
N SER A 101 8.32 -4.23 -15.46
CA SER A 101 8.60 -3.79 -16.83
C SER A 101 9.91 -4.40 -17.34
N ASN A 102 10.17 -4.25 -18.64
CA ASN A 102 11.43 -4.64 -19.28
C ASN A 102 12.69 -3.95 -18.69
N ARG A 103 12.52 -2.91 -17.86
CA ARG A 103 13.61 -2.19 -17.18
C ARG A 103 13.58 -2.36 -15.67
N GLY A 104 12.82 -3.33 -15.16
CA GLY A 104 12.63 -3.57 -13.73
C GLY A 104 11.31 -2.99 -13.19
N PRO A 105 11.15 -2.98 -11.86
CA PRO A 105 9.90 -2.55 -11.22
C PRO A 105 9.65 -1.05 -11.42
N VAL A 106 8.40 -0.70 -11.75
CA VAL A 106 7.95 0.67 -11.97
C VAL A 106 6.74 1.00 -11.11
N ALA A 107 6.72 2.21 -10.55
CA ALA A 107 5.60 2.71 -9.77
C ALA A 107 4.48 3.21 -10.68
N LYS A 108 3.25 2.77 -10.41
CA LYS A 108 2.01 3.11 -11.14
C LYS A 108 0.94 3.66 -10.20
N ALA A 109 -0.01 4.41 -10.75
CA ALA A 109 -1.14 5.00 -10.02
C ALA A 109 -0.69 5.68 -8.71
N VAL A 110 0.35 6.50 -8.80
CA VAL A 110 1.03 7.13 -7.66
C VAL A 110 0.21 8.29 -7.14
N VAL A 111 -0.10 8.23 -5.86
CA VAL A 111 -0.86 9.25 -5.13
C VAL A 111 0.01 9.79 -4.00
N VAL A 112 0.03 11.13 -3.86
CA VAL A 112 0.70 11.77 -2.72
C VAL A 112 -0.26 11.74 -1.53
N ILE A 113 0.11 11.01 -0.48
CA ILE A 113 -0.71 10.87 0.72
C ILE A 113 -0.31 11.88 1.79
N GLU A 114 0.98 12.21 1.90
CA GLU A 114 1.46 13.29 2.75
C GLU A 114 2.51 14.11 1.99
N PRO A 115 2.31 15.42 1.80
CA PRO A 115 3.33 16.26 1.21
C PRO A 115 4.52 16.37 2.16
N ALA A 116 5.73 16.45 1.61
CA ALA A 116 6.93 16.79 2.37
C ALA A 116 6.64 18.05 3.17
N ALA A 117 6.76 17.95 4.50
CA ALA A 117 6.73 19.11 5.35
C ALA A 117 7.77 20.10 4.81
N ALA A 118 7.38 21.36 4.63
CA ALA A 118 8.36 22.40 4.35
C ALA A 118 9.37 22.31 5.49
N THR A 119 10.60 21.92 5.17
CA THR A 119 11.67 21.88 6.16
C THR A 119 11.87 23.33 6.57
N GLY A 120 11.24 23.71 7.69
CA GLY A 120 11.50 24.97 8.36
C GLY A 120 12.96 24.91 8.76
N ALA A 121 13.77 25.71 8.07
CA ALA A 121 15.11 26.02 8.49
C ALA A 121 15.08 26.49 9.94
N ALA A 122 15.89 25.86 10.78
CA ALA A 122 16.34 26.44 12.04
C ALA A 122 17.32 27.58 11.74
#